data_AF-A0A3D5Q7B5-F1
#
_entry.id   AF-A0A3D5Q7B5-F1
#
_cell.length_a   1.000
_cell.length_b   1.000
_cell.length_c   1.000
_cell.angle_alpha   90.00
_cell.angle_beta   90.00
_cell.angle_gamma   90.00
#
_symmetry.space_group_name_H-M   'P 1'
#
loop_
_entity.id
_entity.type
_entity.pdbx_description
1 polymer ?
#
loop_
_entity_poly.entity_id
_entity_poly.type
_entity_poly.pdbx_seq_one_letter_code
_entity_poly.pdbx_strand_id
1 'polypeptide(L)' 'IANRGEIAVRIVRACAEAGIRSVAIYTEPDRYGLHVKRADEAYSLGEDPLAGYLDPARIVNLALETGCDAIHPGYG' A
#
# COMPACT_ATOMS: atom_id res chain seq x y z
N ILE A 1 0.11 -2.55 2.73
CA ILE A 1 0.24 -1.27 3.49
C ILE A 1 -0.87 -0.37 3.03
N ALA A 2 -1.86 -0.08 3.88
CA ALA A 2 -3.05 0.69 3.52
C ALA A 2 -2.82 2.19 3.75
N ASN A 3 -1.78 2.74 3.12
CA ASN A 3 -1.42 4.16 3.22
C ASN A 3 -0.49 4.56 2.05
N ARG A 4 -0.13 5.84 1.95
CA ARG A 4 0.72 6.44 0.92
C ARG A 4 1.86 7.27 1.53
N GLY A 5 2.71 7.84 0.69
CA GLY A 5 3.71 8.83 1.11
C GLY A 5 4.77 8.29 2.07
N GLU A 6 5.26 9.15 2.96
CA GLU A 6 6.37 8.90 3.86
C GLU A 6 6.09 7.78 4.86
N ILE A 7 4.86 7.67 5.37
CA ILE A 7 4.49 6.61 6.31
C ILE A 7 4.50 5.24 5.66
N ALA A 8 4.03 5.14 4.41
CA ALA A 8 4.12 3.90 3.65
C ALA A 8 5.60 3.52 3.40
N VAL A 9 6.46 4.47 3.04
CA VAL A 9 7.91 4.23 2.91
C VAL A 9 8.54 3.74 4.21
N ARG A 10 8.15 4.34 5.35
CA ARG A 10 8.64 3.95 6.68
C ARG A 10 8.25 2.51 7.04
N ILE A 11 7.04 2.09 6.67
CA ILE A 11 6.54 0.73 6.91
C ILE A 11 7.21 -0.27 5.97
N VAL A 12 7.32 0.05 4.66
CA VAL A 12 8.07 -0.78 3.69
C VAL A 12 9.48 -1.08 4.21
N ARG A 13 10.18 -0.07 4.72
CA ARG A 13 11.51 -0.26 5.31
C ARG A 13 11.51 -1.23 6.49
N ALA A 14 10.52 -1.11 7.40
CA ALA A 14 10.41 -2.03 8.53
C ALA A 14 10.14 -3.47 8.09
N CYS A 15 9.27 -3.66 7.09
CA CYS A 15 9.01 -4.97 6.50
C CYS A 15 10.29 -5.57 5.91
N ALA A 16 11.05 -4.78 5.13
CA ALA A 16 12.31 -5.24 4.53
C ALA A 16 13.35 -5.63 5.60
N GLU A 17 13.51 -4.83 6.67
CA GLU A 17 14.42 -5.13 7.79
C GLU A 17 14.00 -6.42 8.54
N ALA A 18 12.71 -6.76 8.52
CA ALA A 18 12.16 -7.97 9.13
C ALA A 18 12.07 -9.17 8.17
N GLY A 19 12.48 -9.04 6.90
CA GLY A 19 12.33 -10.09 5.89
C GLY A 19 10.87 -10.38 5.50
N ILE A 20 9.97 -9.42 5.67
CA ILE A 20 8.54 -9.52 5.35
C ILE A 20 8.30 -8.90 3.97
N ARG A 21 7.66 -9.65 3.07
CA ARG A 21 7.21 -9.15 1.76
C ARG A 21 6.18 -8.03 1.95
N SER A 22 6.39 -6.91 1.29
CA SER A 22 5.60 -5.69 1.38
C SER A 22 4.79 -5.42 0.11
N VAL A 23 3.50 -5.16 0.29
CA VAL A 23 2.58 -4.76 -0.79
C VAL A 23 2.14 -3.31 -0.57
N ALA A 24 2.41 -2.44 -1.55
CA ALA A 24 1.91 -1.07 -1.58
C ALA A 24 0.61 -0.96 -2.38
N ILE A 25 -0.18 0.06 -2.07
CA ILE A 25 -1.35 0.46 -2.84
C ILE A 25 -1.19 1.92 -3.27
N TYR A 26 -1.74 2.29 -4.42
CA TYR A 26 -1.66 3.66 -4.94
C TYR A 26 -2.88 4.03 -5.76
N THR A 27 -3.21 5.33 -5.82
CA THR A 27 -4.11 5.89 -6.85
C THR A 27 -3.27 6.46 -7.98
N GLU A 28 -3.85 6.68 -9.16
CA GLU A 28 -3.09 7.10 -10.35
C GLU A 28 -2.19 8.35 -10.14
N PRO A 29 -2.62 9.40 -9.40
CA PRO A 29 -1.73 10.53 -9.06
C PRO A 29 -0.47 10.12 -8.28
N ASP A 30 -0.53 9.01 -7.54
CA ASP A 30 0.55 8.48 -6.71
C ASP A 30 1.37 7.37 -7.40
N ARG A 31 1.06 7.02 -8.65
CA ARG A 31 1.72 5.93 -9.40
C ARG A 31 3.25 5.98 -9.36
N TYR A 32 3.83 7.18 -9.31
CA TYR A 32 5.29 7.38 -9.27
C TYR A 32 5.86 7.64 -7.88
N GLY A 33 5.03 7.51 -6.84
CA GLY A 33 5.37 7.72 -5.45
C GLY A 33 6.50 6.80 -4.98
N LEU A 34 7.26 7.26 -3.98
CA LEU A 34 8.41 6.50 -3.48
C LEU A 34 7.99 5.19 -2.80
N HIS A 35 6.82 5.15 -2.15
CA HIS A 35 6.28 3.94 -1.53
C HIS A 35 5.95 2.86 -2.56
N VAL A 36 5.46 3.25 -3.75
CA VAL A 36 5.21 2.34 -4.88
C VAL A 36 6.50 1.71 -5.38
N LYS A 37 7.55 2.52 -5.54
CA LYS A 37 8.84 2.07 -6.08
C LYS A 37 9.65 1.21 -5.10
N ARG A 38 9.38 1.31 -3.79
CA ARG A 38 10.17 0.62 -2.75
C ARG A 38 9.54 -0.65 -2.24
N ALA A 39 8.22 -0.81 -2.35
CA ALA A 39 7.56 -2.05 -1.98
C ALA A 39 7.91 -3.17 -2.97
N ASP A 40 7.77 -4.42 -2.53
CA ASP A 40 8.02 -5.60 -3.37
C ASP A 40 6.97 -5.72 -4.49
N GLU A 41 5.73 -5.38 -4.16
CA GLU A 41 4.60 -5.32 -5.09
C GLU A 41 3.79 -4.04 -4.89
N ALA A 42 3.12 -3.57 -5.95
CA ALA A 42 2.26 -2.40 -5.86
C ALA A 42 1.05 -2.50 -6.79
N TYR A 43 -0.12 -2.10 -6.28
CA TYR A 43 -1.40 -2.25 -6.99
C TYR A 43 -2.21 -0.95 -7.00
N SER A 44 -2.88 -0.70 -8.13
CA SER A 44 -3.70 0.49 -8.32
C SER A 44 -5.08 0.37 -7.67
N LEU A 45 -5.47 1.41 -6.95
CA LEU A 45 -6.80 1.64 -6.38
C LEU A 45 -7.69 2.49 -7.30
N GLY A 46 -7.24 2.78 -8.51
CA GLY A 46 -8.00 3.56 -9.51
C GLY A 46 -7.51 5.00 -9.66
N GLU A 47 -8.30 5.77 -10.42
CA GLU A 47 -7.92 7.11 -10.89
C GLU A 47 -8.18 8.21 -9.87
N ASP A 48 -9.21 8.06 -9.03
CA ASP A 48 -9.56 9.08 -8.04
C ASP A 48 -8.45 9.21 -6.99
N PRO A 49 -7.97 10.43 -6.69
CA PRO A 49 -6.85 10.63 -5.79
C PRO A 49 -7.04 10.07 -4.37
N LEU A 50 -8.28 10.05 -3.86
CA LEU A 50 -8.58 9.75 -2.45
C LEU A 50 -9.51 8.56 -2.27
N ALA A 51 -10.53 8.42 -3.12
CA ALA A 51 -11.59 7.43 -2.94
C ALA A 51 -11.04 5.99 -2.83
N GLY A 52 -9.98 5.68 -3.58
CA GLY A 52 -9.32 4.38 -3.52
C GLY A 52 -8.74 4.05 -2.14
N TYR A 53 -8.13 5.03 -1.45
CA TYR A 53 -7.57 4.83 -0.11
C TYR A 53 -8.65 4.76 0.99
N LEU A 54 -9.85 5.27 0.69
CA LEU A 54 -10.99 5.30 1.61
C LEU A 54 -11.99 4.16 1.35
N ASP A 55 -11.65 3.19 0.50
CA ASP A 55 -12.46 2.02 0.20
C ASP A 55 -11.92 0.77 0.95
N PRO A 56 -12.42 0.50 2.17
CA PRO A 56 -11.94 -0.62 2.97
C PRO A 56 -12.25 -1.98 2.34
N ALA A 57 -13.38 -2.11 1.62
CA ALA A 57 -13.76 -3.37 1.01
C ALA A 57 -12.79 -3.74 -0.10
N ARG A 58 -12.44 -2.76 -0.97
CA ARG A 58 -11.44 -2.96 -2.01
C ARG A 58 -10.06 -3.27 -1.45
N ILE A 59 -9.63 -2.58 -0.40
CA ILE A 59 -8.32 -2.82 0.23
C ILE A 59 -8.24 -4.22 0.83
N VAL A 60 -9.29 -4.67 1.53
CA VAL A 60 -9.35 -6.02 2.10
C VAL A 60 -9.37 -7.09 1.01
N ASN A 61 -10.16 -6.92 -0.05
CA ASN A 61 -10.19 -7.86 -1.17
C ASN A 61 -8.82 -7.98 -1.84
N LEU A 62 -8.15 -6.86 -2.08
CA LEU A 62 -6.80 -6.85 -2.64
C LEU A 62 -5.79 -7.53 -1.71
N ALA A 63 -5.89 -7.34 -0.39
CA ALA A 63 -5.04 -8.04 0.57
C ALA A 63 -5.24 -9.57 0.51
N LEU A 64 -6.48 -10.04 0.34
CA LEU A 64 -6.78 -11.46 0.14
C LEU A 64 -6.21 -11.98 -1.19
N GLU A 65 -6.43 -11.26 -2.30
CA GLU A 65 -5.95 -11.64 -3.64
C GLU A 65 -4.43 -11.71 -3.73
N THR A 66 -3.73 -10.84 -3.00
CA THR A 66 -2.26 -10.77 -2.96
C THR A 66 -1.63 -11.64 -1.87
N GLY A 67 -2.45 -12.37 -1.10
CA GLY A 67 -2.00 -13.27 -0.05
C GLY A 67 -1.30 -12.54 1.10
N CYS A 68 -1.79 -11.37 1.49
CA CYS A 68 -1.29 -10.64 2.66
C CYS A 68 -1.89 -11.21 3.96
N ASP A 69 -1.04 -11.51 4.93
CA ASP A 69 -1.47 -11.96 6.26
C ASP A 69 -1.87 -10.81 7.20
N ALA A 70 -1.43 -9.57 6.90
CA ALA A 70 -1.66 -8.40 7.76
C ALA A 70 -1.77 -7.09 6.95
N ILE A 71 -2.50 -6.13 7.52
CA ILE A 71 -2.63 -4.76 6.98
C ILE A 71 -2.16 -3.77 8.03
N HIS A 72 -1.18 -2.93 7.67
CA HIS A 72 -0.80 -1.78 8.47
C HIS A 72 -1.44 -0.51 7.89
N PRO A 73 -2.26 0.24 8.65
CA PRO A 73 -2.99 1.42 8.15
C PRO A 73 -2.18 2.72 8.15
N GLY A 74 -0.91 2.72 8.61
CA GLY A 74 -0.19 3.96 8.90
C GLY A 74 -0.95 4.84 9.90
N TYR A 75 -1.22 6.08 9.50
CA TYR A 75 -2.05 7.05 10.22
C TYR A 75 -2.95 7.81 9.25
N GLY A 76 -4.05 8.38 9.76
CA GLY A 76 -5.07 9.08 8.98
C GLY A 76 -6.41 8.36 9.01
#